data_AF-A0A535UE80-F1
#
_entry.id   AF-A0A535UE80-F1
#
_cell.length_a   1.000
_cell.length_b   1.000
_cell.length_c   1.000
_cell.angle_alpha   90.00
_cell.angle_beta   90.00
_cell.angle_gamma   90.00
#
_symmetry.space_group_name_H-M   'P 1'
#
loop_
_entity.id
_entity.type
_entity.pdbx_description
1 polymer ?
#
loop_
_entity_poly.entity_id
_entity_poly.type
_entity_poly.pdbx_seq_one_letter_code
_entity_poly.pdbx_strand_id
1 'polypeptide(L)'
;MGDQVLWLQRHAWWGLLAIAATGVLRGLIDLASGVTYQAEDLTGKTFAEITAESGAGSRLSDFTVRTDGLYLIALGILAGAILLFGFRQNSRWAWWASWAFPVMAIAGSVLDLGFGVAGPGTSSAIVGGLGAAILLVSAPRFFKQHGRP
;
A
#
# COMPACT_ATOMS: atom_id res chain seq x y z
N MET A 1 -13.81 -13.29 -26.28
CA MET A 1 -13.61 -13.20 -24.81
C MET A 1 -12.20 -13.61 -24.38
N GLY A 2 -11.55 -14.60 -25.02
CA GLY A 2 -10.17 -15.02 -24.68
C GLY A 2 -9.09 -13.94 -24.84
N ASP A 3 -9.15 -13.14 -25.91
CA ASP A 3 -8.13 -12.11 -26.18
C ASP A 3 -8.10 -10.98 -25.15
N GLN A 4 -9.27 -10.60 -24.62
CA GLN A 4 -9.38 -9.58 -23.57
C GLN A 4 -8.74 -10.04 -22.26
N VAL A 5 -8.93 -11.31 -21.89
CA VAL A 5 -8.34 -11.90 -20.68
C VAL A 5 -6.81 -11.99 -20.79
N LEU A 6 -6.30 -12.36 -21.96
CA LEU A 6 -4.85 -12.40 -22.23
C LEU A 6 -4.23 -11.01 -22.17
N TRP A 7 -4.91 -9.99 -22.70
CA TRP A 7 -4.46 -8.60 -22.62
C TRP A 7 -4.40 -8.11 -21.17
N LEU A 8 -5.46 -8.33 -20.38
CA LEU A 8 -5.53 -7.99 -18.96
C LEU A 8 -4.43 -8.70 -18.16
N GLN A 9 -4.25 -9.99 -18.39
CA GLN A 9 -3.18 -10.77 -17.78
C GLN A 9 -1.82 -10.15 -18.08
N ARG A 10 -1.55 -9.77 -19.34
CA ARG A 10 -0.27 -9.19 -19.77
C ARG A 10 0.02 -7.83 -19.12
N HIS A 11 -1.01 -7.02 -18.89
CA HIS A 11 -0.88 -5.64 -18.36
C HIS A 11 -1.17 -5.51 -16.86
N ALA A 12 -1.60 -6.58 -16.17
CA ALA A 12 -1.89 -6.58 -14.73
C ALA A 12 -0.77 -5.97 -13.87
N TRP A 13 0.50 -6.16 -14.25
CA TRP A 13 1.64 -5.62 -13.52
C TRP A 13 1.68 -4.08 -13.51
N TRP A 14 1.12 -3.40 -14.53
CA TRP A 14 1.01 -1.94 -14.53
C TRP A 14 0.08 -1.43 -13.44
N GLY A 15 -1.04 -2.13 -13.18
CA GLY A 15 -1.96 -1.79 -12.11
C GLY A 15 -1.30 -1.90 -10.74
N LEU A 16 -0.57 -2.99 -10.50
CA LEU A 16 0.20 -3.18 -9.26
C LEU A 16 1.32 -2.14 -9.12
N LEU A 17 1.98 -1.78 -10.23
CA LEU A 17 3.03 -0.77 -10.22
C LEU A 17 2.47 0.62 -9.94
N ALA A 18 1.28 0.95 -10.48
CA ALA A 18 0.58 2.19 -10.18
C ALA A 18 0.23 2.28 -8.68
N ILE A 19 -0.27 1.18 -8.10
CA ILE A 19 -0.53 1.10 -6.65
C ILE A 19 0.76 1.33 -5.85
N ALA A 20 1.86 0.65 -6.21
CA ALA A 20 3.15 0.85 -5.55
C ALA A 20 3.63 2.31 -5.65
N ALA A 21 3.50 2.92 -6.83
CA ALA A 21 3.87 4.32 -7.06
C ALA A 21 3.03 5.29 -6.22
N THR A 22 1.71 5.05 -6.10
CA THR A 22 0.87 5.86 -5.21
C THR A 22 1.27 5.74 -3.75
N GLY A 23 1.74 4.57 -3.30
CA GLY A 23 2.30 4.39 -1.95
C GLY A 23 3.56 5.23 -1.73
N VAL A 24 4.49 5.24 -2.71
CA VAL A 24 5.69 6.09 -2.64
C VAL A 24 5.32 7.57 -2.60
N LEU A 25 4.40 8.01 -3.48
CA LEU A 25 3.95 9.40 -3.51
C LEU A 25 3.30 9.82 -2.19
N ARG A 26 2.47 8.95 -1.61
CA ARG A 26 1.87 9.19 -0.30
C ARG A 26 2.94 9.30 0.79
N GLY A 27 3.90 8.38 0.83
CA GLY A 27 4.98 8.44 1.80
C GLY A 27 5.87 9.68 1.66
N LEU A 28 6.08 10.17 0.43
CA LEU A 28 6.77 11.45 0.19
C LEU A 28 5.98 12.64 0.72
N ILE A 29 4.64 12.64 0.54
CA ILE A 29 3.77 13.67 1.12
C ILE A 29 3.90 13.65 2.65
N ASP A 30 3.76 12.49 3.29
CA ASP A 30 3.82 12.36 4.75
C ASP A 30 5.19 12.76 5.32
N LEU A 31 6.28 12.38 4.62
CA LEU A 31 7.64 12.78 4.98
C LEU A 31 7.87 14.29 4.88
N ALA A 32 7.28 14.94 3.87
CA ALA A 32 7.44 16.37 3.61
C ALA A 32 6.52 17.24 4.48
N SER A 33 5.26 16.85 4.66
CA SER A 33 4.26 17.64 5.36
C SER A 33 4.36 17.55 6.87
N GLY A 34 4.80 16.41 7.43
CA GLY A 34 4.68 16.15 8.86
C GLY A 34 3.21 16.06 9.31
N VAL A 35 2.97 16.12 10.62
CA VAL A 35 1.61 16.00 11.21
C VAL A 35 0.76 17.22 10.88
N THR A 36 -0.23 17.03 10.02
CA THR A 36 -1.33 18.01 9.87
C THR A 36 -2.72 17.39 10.05
N TYR A 37 -2.89 16.06 9.91
CA TYR A 37 -4.22 15.45 9.87
C TYR A 37 -4.54 14.42 10.98
N GLN A 38 -3.58 13.60 11.41
CA GLN A 38 -3.93 12.42 12.25
C GLN A 38 -4.12 12.69 13.75
N ALA A 39 -3.54 13.77 14.28
CA ALA A 39 -3.62 14.03 15.72
C ALA A 39 -5.00 14.58 16.13
N GLU A 40 -5.65 15.32 15.23
CA GLU A 40 -6.98 15.89 15.45
C GLU A 40 -8.05 14.80 15.49
N ASP A 41 -7.98 13.80 14.61
CA ASP A 41 -8.92 12.68 14.59
C ASP A 41 -8.92 11.83 15.88
N LEU A 42 -7.76 11.69 16.52
CA LEU A 42 -7.60 10.87 17.72
C LEU A 42 -7.85 11.64 19.02
N THR A 43 -7.53 12.93 19.06
CA THR A 43 -7.52 13.72 20.30
C THR A 43 -8.59 14.81 20.33
N GLY A 44 -9.20 15.12 19.19
CA GLY A 44 -10.06 16.29 19.01
C GLY A 44 -9.34 17.62 19.14
N LYS A 45 -8.00 17.61 19.28
CA LYS A 45 -7.16 18.80 19.43
C LYS A 45 -6.40 19.06 18.13
N THR A 46 -6.37 20.31 17.75
CA THR A 46 -5.53 20.79 16.65
C THR A 46 -4.05 20.60 16.98
N PHE A 47 -3.20 20.50 15.97
CA PHE A 47 -1.74 20.41 16.18
C PHE A 47 -1.18 21.60 16.99
N ALA A 48 -1.80 22.79 16.85
CA ALA A 48 -1.44 23.98 17.63
C ALA A 48 -1.72 23.80 19.13
N GLU A 49 -2.87 23.23 19.49
CA GLU A 49 -3.24 22.93 20.87
C GLU A 49 -2.34 21.86 21.49
N ILE A 50 -2.02 20.81 20.72
CA ILE A 50 -1.09 19.76 21.16
C ILE A 50 0.31 20.33 21.38
N THR A 51 0.76 21.23 20.51
CA THR A 51 2.06 21.89 20.65
C THR A 51 2.09 22.82 21.86
N ALA A 52 0.98 23.49 22.16
CA ALA A 52 0.85 24.36 23.33
C ALA A 52 0.83 23.57 24.64
N GLU A 53 0.26 22.36 24.64
CA GLU A 53 0.16 21.50 25.82
C GLU A 53 1.44 20.70 26.07
N SER A 54 2.06 20.16 25.02
CA SER A 54 3.30 19.37 25.14
C SER A 54 4.15 19.40 23.87
N GLY A 55 5.28 20.10 23.95
CA GLY A 55 6.29 20.07 22.89
C GLY A 55 6.93 18.69 22.67
N ALA A 56 6.83 17.76 23.63
CA ALA A 56 7.25 16.38 23.43
C ALA A 56 6.22 15.58 22.62
N GLY A 57 4.91 15.83 22.85
CA GLY A 57 3.82 15.21 22.11
C GLY A 57 3.86 15.58 20.63
N SER A 58 4.02 16.86 20.32
CA SER A 58 4.09 17.32 18.92
C SER A 58 5.29 16.75 18.15
N ARG A 59 6.46 16.67 18.80
CA ARG A 59 7.66 16.03 18.21
C ARG A 59 7.48 14.53 17.98
N LEU A 60 6.83 13.83 18.90
CA LEU A 60 6.58 12.40 18.75
C LEU A 60 5.60 12.14 17.59
N SER A 61 4.52 12.92 17.48
CA SER A 61 3.60 12.81 16.36
C SER A 61 4.31 13.09 15.03
N ASP A 62 5.11 14.15 14.93
CA ASP A 62 5.85 14.48 13.70
C ASP A 62 6.82 13.36 13.31
N PHE A 63 7.54 12.83 14.29
CA PHE A 63 8.41 11.67 14.09
C PHE A 63 7.65 10.45 13.57
N THR A 64 6.48 10.14 14.15
CA THR A 64 5.65 9.00 13.73
C THR A 64 5.19 9.16 12.29
N VAL A 65 4.66 10.32 11.90
CA VAL A 65 4.18 10.55 10.51
C VAL A 65 5.33 10.47 9.50
N ARG A 66 6.48 11.07 9.81
CA ARG A 66 7.65 10.99 8.92
C ARG A 66 8.19 9.57 8.81
N THR A 67 8.19 8.82 9.90
CA THR A 67 8.62 7.42 9.92
C THR A 67 7.66 6.54 9.13
N ASP A 68 6.35 6.76 9.24
CA ASP A 68 5.34 6.07 8.42
C ASP A 68 5.50 6.42 6.93
N GLY A 69 5.80 7.69 6.61
CA GLY A 69 6.14 8.11 5.26
C GLY A 69 7.36 7.37 4.68
N LEU A 70 8.44 7.25 5.46
CA LEU A 70 9.62 6.46 5.07
C LEU A 70 9.29 4.98 4.88
N TYR A 71 8.45 4.42 5.75
CA TYR A 71 7.99 3.04 5.64
C TYR A 71 7.20 2.80 4.35
N LEU A 72 6.27 3.70 4.00
CA LEU A 72 5.52 3.64 2.74
C LEU A 72 6.42 3.75 1.50
N ILE A 73 7.42 4.64 1.53
CA ILE A 73 8.41 4.76 0.45
C ILE A 73 9.18 3.44 0.30
N ALA A 74 9.70 2.88 1.40
CA ALA A 74 10.47 1.64 1.39
C ALA A 74 9.63 0.46 0.85
N LEU A 75 8.38 0.33 1.30
CA LEU A 75 7.45 -0.68 0.80
C LEU A 75 7.11 -0.49 -0.67
N GLY A 76 6.87 0.74 -1.11
CA GLY A 76 6.56 1.03 -2.51
C GLY A 76 7.74 0.71 -3.44
N ILE A 77 8.97 1.02 -3.02
CA ILE A 77 10.19 0.65 -3.75
C ILE A 77 10.36 -0.88 -3.78
N LEU A 78 10.17 -1.56 -2.65
CA LEU A 78 10.26 -3.03 -2.58
C LEU A 78 9.20 -3.70 -3.47
N ALA A 79 7.96 -3.21 -3.43
CA ALA A 79 6.88 -3.66 -4.32
C ALA A 79 7.28 -3.47 -5.79
N GLY A 80 7.78 -2.27 -6.14
CA GLY A 80 8.28 -1.97 -7.47
C GLY A 80 9.39 -2.94 -7.91
N ALA A 81 10.35 -3.23 -7.05
CA ALA A 81 11.42 -4.18 -7.33
C ALA A 81 10.89 -5.61 -7.55
N ILE A 82 10.01 -6.11 -6.67
CA ILE A 82 9.37 -7.42 -6.82
C ILE A 82 8.62 -7.49 -8.16
N LEU A 83 7.88 -6.43 -8.51
CA LEU A 83 7.13 -6.35 -9.75
C LEU A 83 8.04 -6.34 -10.99
N LEU A 84 9.07 -5.50 -11.00
CA LEU A 84 9.96 -5.33 -12.14
C LEU A 84 10.86 -6.54 -12.37
N PHE A 85 11.41 -7.14 -11.32
CA PHE A 85 12.36 -8.24 -11.44
C PHE A 85 11.70 -9.61 -11.39
N GLY A 86 10.81 -9.85 -10.43
CA GLY A 86 10.20 -11.16 -10.24
C GLY A 86 8.91 -11.35 -11.04
N PHE A 87 7.97 -10.42 -10.89
CA PHE A 87 6.60 -10.56 -11.42
C PHE A 87 6.56 -10.50 -12.95
N ARG A 88 7.34 -9.60 -13.58
CA ARG A 88 7.47 -9.53 -15.05
C ARG A 88 8.03 -10.81 -15.67
N GLN A 89 8.86 -11.54 -14.93
CA GLN A 89 9.43 -12.82 -15.35
C GLN A 89 8.51 -14.02 -15.06
N ASN A 90 7.27 -13.78 -14.61
CA ASN A 90 6.32 -14.82 -14.19
C ASN A 90 6.88 -15.74 -13.07
N SER A 91 7.78 -15.22 -12.23
CA SER A 91 8.32 -15.99 -11.10
C SER A 91 7.25 -16.22 -10.03
N ARG A 92 7.03 -17.48 -9.64
CA ARG A 92 6.00 -17.84 -8.65
C ARG A 92 6.20 -17.18 -7.28
N TRP A 93 7.46 -17.08 -6.83
CA TRP A 93 7.78 -16.44 -5.54
C TRP A 93 7.34 -14.96 -5.53
N ALA A 94 7.44 -14.27 -6.67
CA ALA A 94 7.08 -12.87 -6.78
C ALA A 94 5.56 -12.67 -6.70
N TRP A 95 4.78 -13.59 -7.27
CA TRP A 95 3.33 -13.58 -7.11
C TRP A 95 2.92 -13.79 -5.65
N TRP A 96 3.55 -14.74 -4.95
CA TRP A 96 3.30 -14.94 -3.51
C TRP A 96 3.75 -13.76 -2.66
N ALA A 97 4.94 -13.19 -2.93
CA ALA A 97 5.43 -12.02 -2.22
C ALA A 97 4.52 -10.80 -2.41
N SER A 98 3.95 -10.62 -3.60
CA SER A 98 3.03 -9.52 -3.89
C SER A 98 1.74 -9.56 -3.08
N TRP A 99 1.36 -10.71 -2.47
CA TRP A 99 0.20 -10.77 -1.58
C TRP A 99 0.39 -10.02 -0.27
N ALA A 100 1.63 -9.76 0.15
CA ALA A 100 1.90 -8.99 1.36
C ALA A 100 1.26 -7.60 1.31
N PHE A 101 1.31 -6.93 0.15
CA PHE A 101 0.81 -5.56 -0.02
C PHE A 101 -0.72 -5.42 0.17
N PRO A 102 -1.58 -6.16 -0.57
CA PRO A 102 -3.02 -6.07 -0.37
C PRO A 102 -3.45 -6.58 1.01
N VAL A 103 -2.77 -7.60 1.56
CA VAL A 103 -3.06 -8.10 2.92
C VAL A 103 -2.78 -7.01 3.95
N MET A 104 -1.63 -6.35 3.90
CA MET A 104 -1.33 -5.25 4.82
C MET A 104 -2.31 -4.08 4.68
N ALA A 105 -2.68 -3.71 3.45
CA ALA A 105 -3.63 -2.61 3.22
C ALA A 105 -5.02 -2.92 3.81
N ILE A 106 -5.51 -4.15 3.62
CA ILE A 106 -6.79 -4.59 4.21
C ILE A 106 -6.67 -4.69 5.72
N ALA A 107 -5.60 -5.29 6.24
CA ALA A 107 -5.38 -5.44 7.68
C ALA A 107 -5.32 -4.08 8.39
N GLY A 108 -4.60 -3.10 7.84
CA GLY A 108 -4.58 -1.73 8.36
C GLY A 108 -5.98 -1.12 8.43
N SER A 109 -6.76 -1.27 7.35
CA SER A 109 -8.14 -0.77 7.30
C SER A 109 -9.06 -1.41 8.35
N VAL A 110 -8.90 -2.72 8.59
CA VAL A 110 -9.67 -3.44 9.62
C VAL A 110 -9.27 -2.98 11.02
N LEU A 111 -7.98 -2.72 11.26
CA LEU A 111 -7.49 -2.18 12.52
C LEU A 111 -8.03 -0.78 12.76
N ASP A 112 -7.98 0.11 11.77
CA ASP A 112 -8.52 1.47 11.87
C ASP A 112 -9.99 1.48 12.27
N LEU A 113 -10.80 0.62 11.62
CA LEU A 113 -12.21 0.42 11.97
C LEU A 113 -12.38 -0.11 13.40
N GLY A 114 -11.53 -1.06 13.81
CA GLY A 114 -11.54 -1.63 15.16
C GLY A 114 -11.21 -0.63 16.26
N PHE A 115 -10.39 0.38 15.95
CA PHE A 115 -10.03 1.48 16.87
C PHE A 115 -10.97 2.68 16.77
N GLY A 116 -12.00 2.64 15.91
CA GLY A 116 -12.94 3.75 15.73
C GLY A 116 -12.32 4.98 15.06
N VAL A 117 -11.19 4.82 14.37
CA VAL A 117 -10.51 5.90 13.68
C VAL A 117 -11.18 6.08 12.33
N ALA A 118 -11.85 7.22 12.13
CA ALA A 118 -12.40 7.64 10.83
C ALA A 118 -11.29 8.14 9.90
N GLY A 119 -10.22 7.36 9.75
CA GLY A 119 -9.11 7.67 8.86
C GLY A 119 -9.42 7.31 7.40
N PRO A 120 -8.46 7.48 6.49
CA PRO A 120 -8.55 7.04 5.10
C PRO A 120 -8.68 5.50 4.91
N GLY A 121 -9.02 4.74 5.96
CA GLY A 121 -9.14 3.27 5.98
C GLY A 121 -10.02 2.70 4.86
N THR A 122 -11.02 3.45 4.39
CA THR A 122 -11.84 3.07 3.23
C THR A 122 -11.00 3.03 1.95
N SER A 123 -10.07 3.98 1.76
CA SER A 123 -9.20 4.05 0.59
C SER A 123 -8.16 2.93 0.58
N SER A 124 -7.58 2.56 1.73
CA SER A 124 -6.64 1.44 1.83
C SER A 124 -7.32 0.09 1.59
N ALA A 125 -8.56 -0.10 2.04
CA ALA A 125 -9.32 -1.31 1.76
C ALA A 125 -9.63 -1.46 0.27
N ILE A 126 -9.99 -0.36 -0.42
CA ILE A 126 -10.20 -0.34 -1.87
C ILE A 126 -8.90 -0.68 -2.61
N VAL A 127 -7.78 -0.05 -2.24
CA VAL A 127 -6.47 -0.33 -2.84
C VAL A 127 -6.06 -1.79 -2.63
N GLY A 128 -6.26 -2.32 -1.42
CA GLY A 128 -5.99 -3.72 -1.10
C GLY A 128 -6.87 -4.70 -1.89
N GLY A 129 -8.18 -4.40 -1.98
CA GLY A 129 -9.12 -5.19 -2.78
C GLY A 129 -8.78 -5.20 -4.27
N LEU A 130 -8.43 -4.04 -4.83
CA LEU A 130 -7.96 -3.93 -6.22
C LEU A 130 -6.66 -4.70 -6.43
N GLY A 131 -5.70 -4.57 -5.52
CA GLY A 131 -4.43 -5.30 -5.58
C GLY A 131 -4.64 -6.83 -5.57
N ALA A 132 -5.48 -7.32 -4.66
CA ALA A 132 -5.84 -8.73 -4.58
C ALA A 132 -6.55 -9.23 -5.85
N ALA A 133 -7.51 -8.46 -6.37
CA ALA A 133 -8.22 -8.80 -7.61
C ALA A 133 -7.26 -8.89 -8.81
N ILE A 134 -6.34 -7.94 -8.95
CA ILE A 134 -5.32 -7.97 -10.00
C ILE A 134 -4.41 -9.20 -9.85
N LEU A 135 -3.99 -9.54 -8.63
CA LEU A 135 -3.19 -10.74 -8.37
C LEU A 135 -3.93 -12.03 -8.76
N LEU A 136 -5.22 -12.14 -8.40
CA LEU A 136 -6.05 -13.29 -8.76
C LEU A 136 -6.20 -13.42 -10.28
N VAL A 137 -6.48 -12.31 -10.99
CA VAL A 137 -6.55 -12.29 -12.46
C VAL A 137 -5.23 -12.70 -13.10
N SER A 138 -4.11 -12.33 -12.48
CA SER A 138 -2.77 -12.66 -12.97
C SER A 138 -2.33 -14.11 -12.69
N ALA A 139 -2.97 -14.81 -11.75
CA ALA A 139 -2.54 -16.13 -11.27
C ALA A 139 -2.28 -17.16 -12.37
N PRO A 140 -3.09 -17.28 -13.45
CA PRO A 140 -2.83 -18.25 -14.51
C PRO A 140 -1.45 -18.11 -15.18
N ARG A 141 -0.87 -16.90 -15.22
CA ARG A 141 0.47 -16.67 -15.79
C ARG A 141 1.59 -17.35 -15.00
N PHE A 142 1.40 -17.55 -13.70
CA PHE A 142 2.41 -18.08 -12.79
C PHE A 142 2.30 -19.60 -12.61
N PHE A 143 1.11 -20.15 -12.83
CA PHE A 143 0.81 -21.56 -12.53
C PHE A 143 0.56 -22.44 -13.76
N LYS A 144 0.41 -21.87 -14.96
CA LYS A 144 0.38 -22.67 -16.21
C LYS A 144 1.71 -23.41 -16.37
N GLN A 145 1.70 -24.70 -16.08
CA GLN A 145 2.79 -25.60 -16.42
C GLN A 145 2.97 -25.54 -17.94
N HIS A 146 4.13 -25.06 -18.39
CA HIS A 146 4.56 -25.42 -19.73
C HIS A 146 4.70 -26.94 -19.69
N GLY A 147 3.93 -27.63 -20.54
CA GLY A 147 4.02 -29.07 -20.68
C GLY A 147 5.49 -29.44 -20.71
N ARG A 148 5.93 -30.20 -19.69
CA ARG A 148 7.16 -30.96 -19.87
C ARG A 148 6.91 -31.86 -21.08
N PRO A 149 7.89 -31.98 -22.01
CA PRO A 149 7.79 -32.93 -23.10
C PRO A 149 7.48 -34.34 -22.58
#